data_AF-A0A3D3AAC3-F1
#
_entry.id   AF-A0A3D3AAC3-F1
#
_cell.length_a   1.000
_cell.length_b   1.000
_cell.length_c   1.000
_cell.angle_alpha   90.00
_cell.angle_beta   90.00
_cell.angle_gamma   90.00
#
_symmetry.space_group_name_H-M   'P 1'
#
loop_
_entity.id
_entity.type
_entity.pdbx_description
1 polymer ?
#
loop_
_entity_poly.entity_id
_entity_poly.type
_entity_poly.pdbx_seq_one_letter_code
_entity_poly.pdbx_strand_id
1 'polypeptide(L)'
;MMDTKAADLGKLLTLEQDIRLSANLTELTHLICNRSREIVDFTQAALAIQAPSGQMRISGFSDIAVVDRTAPLVAWLEQQLVGLAAEPAFIAPSAEARETVVDLVPENILVLPLYAPAKGLLGAFTVTRMQAFTDDEKSLLSHMAAVFAHAIAAHRDIPLLVRTKAAMSGRRKWAIATAVILAMLFPVHLTAIAPAEITAADPFIVAAPMNGAVERVLVKPNQQVTTGLPIIQLVDIDLKNDLEIARRGYRIAEAELLRARQLAFSSTEDKALLGALAAQVELKRAEMVFAETQLARATIRAPHDGIAIIDDPRKWQGRPVATGEQILKLAKADNVEVQVTLPVADAITLAQGSDANVFLDIDPFTKYRASVI
;
A
#
# COMPACT_ATOMS: atom_id res chain seq x y z
N MET A 1 -63.94 23.96 18.66
CA MET A 1 -63.37 23.06 19.68
C MET A 1 -63.04 21.66 19.13
N MET A 2 -63.78 21.14 18.14
CA MET A 2 -63.41 19.90 17.44
C MET A 2 -62.23 20.09 16.47
N ASP A 3 -62.17 21.20 15.72
CA ASP A 3 -61.09 21.45 14.75
C ASP A 3 -59.70 21.63 15.38
N THR A 4 -59.63 22.20 16.59
CA THR A 4 -58.36 22.38 17.31
C THR A 4 -57.79 21.06 17.82
N LYS A 5 -58.63 20.18 18.36
CA LYS A 5 -58.19 18.83 18.81
C LYS A 5 -57.74 17.95 17.64
N ALA A 6 -58.40 18.07 16.48
CA ALA A 6 -57.98 17.37 15.26
C ALA A 6 -56.62 17.87 14.74
N ALA A 7 -56.39 19.19 14.80
CA ALA A 7 -55.11 19.78 14.43
C ALA A 7 -53.97 19.35 15.37
N ASP A 8 -54.20 19.31 16.68
CA ASP A 8 -53.18 18.89 17.66
C ASP A 8 -52.86 17.39 17.56
N LEU A 9 -53.85 16.55 17.25
CA LEU A 9 -53.61 15.14 16.93
C LEU A 9 -52.77 14.98 15.65
N GLY A 10 -53.02 15.81 14.63
CA GLY A 10 -52.22 15.84 13.40
C GLY A 10 -50.74 16.18 13.66
N LYS A 11 -50.48 17.16 14.54
CA LYS A 11 -49.11 17.50 14.97
C LYS A 11 -48.43 16.34 15.70
N LEU A 12 -49.14 15.67 16.61
CA LEU A 12 -48.62 14.49 17.33
C LEU A 12 -48.22 13.38 16.36
N LEU A 13 -49.10 13.01 15.42
CA LEU A 13 -48.83 11.97 14.44
C LEU A 13 -47.64 12.31 13.53
N THR A 14 -47.53 13.59 13.15
CA THR A 14 -46.40 14.08 12.35
C THR A 14 -45.08 13.97 13.13
N LEU A 15 -45.06 14.40 14.39
CA LEU A 15 -43.88 14.29 15.25
C LEU A 15 -43.46 12.82 15.44
N GLU A 16 -44.41 11.91 15.67
CA GLU A 16 -44.10 10.50 15.79
C GLU A 16 -43.52 9.91 14.50
N GLN A 17 -44.01 10.34 13.34
CA GLN A 17 -43.48 9.93 12.04
C GLN A 17 -42.04 10.42 11.86
N ASP A 18 -41.76 11.69 12.15
CA ASP A 18 -40.42 12.27 12.01
C ASP A 18 -39.42 11.61 12.97
N ILE A 19 -39.85 11.29 14.19
CA ILE A 19 -39.05 10.53 15.15
C ILE A 19 -38.70 9.12 14.63
N ARG A 20 -39.65 8.44 13.98
CA ARG A 20 -39.40 7.12 13.36
C ARG A 20 -38.46 7.19 12.15
N LEU A 21 -38.47 8.31 11.41
CA LEU A 21 -37.65 8.52 10.22
C LEU A 21 -36.28 9.15 10.51
N SER A 22 -36.00 9.56 11.75
CA SER A 22 -34.71 10.12 12.14
C SER A 22 -33.54 9.20 11.79
N ALA A 23 -32.45 9.77 11.26
CA ALA A 23 -31.32 9.00 10.73
C ALA A 23 -30.28 8.64 11.80
N ASN A 24 -30.19 9.45 12.87
CA ASN A 24 -29.24 9.23 13.95
C ASN A 24 -29.72 9.78 15.30
N LEU A 25 -29.03 9.39 16.37
CA LEU A 25 -29.41 9.73 17.74
C LEU A 25 -29.35 11.25 18.03
N THR A 26 -28.48 11.99 17.37
CA THR A 26 -28.34 13.44 17.52
C THR A 26 -29.58 14.16 16.96
N GLU A 27 -29.99 13.79 15.74
CA GLU A 27 -31.20 14.30 15.10
C GLU A 27 -32.44 13.95 15.91
N LEU A 28 -32.57 12.69 16.35
CA LEU A 28 -33.66 12.25 17.21
C LEU A 28 -33.75 13.08 18.51
N THR A 29 -32.61 13.32 19.15
CA THR A 29 -32.53 14.12 20.38
C THR A 29 -33.01 15.55 20.14
N HIS A 30 -32.59 16.18 19.04
CA HIS A 30 -33.00 17.52 18.68
C HIS A 30 -34.51 17.61 18.39
N LEU A 31 -35.07 16.64 17.66
CA LEU A 31 -36.50 16.56 17.39
C LEU A 31 -37.32 16.43 18.68
N ILE A 32 -36.91 15.54 19.60
CA ILE A 32 -37.57 15.33 20.89
C ILE A 32 -37.58 16.63 21.71
N CYS A 33 -36.42 17.28 21.91
CA CYS A 33 -36.34 18.44 22.79
C CYS A 33 -37.06 19.68 22.24
N ASN A 34 -37.06 19.89 20.92
CA ASN A 34 -37.59 21.13 20.33
C ASN A 34 -39.03 20.99 19.86
N ARG A 35 -39.40 19.89 19.20
CA ARG A 35 -40.74 19.76 18.60
C ARG A 35 -41.81 19.29 19.55
N SER A 36 -41.44 18.73 20.70
CA SER A 36 -42.42 18.38 21.75
C SER A 36 -43.20 19.59 22.26
N ARG A 37 -42.64 20.81 22.13
CA ARG A 37 -43.29 22.07 22.52
C ARG A 37 -44.50 22.41 21.64
N GLU A 38 -44.57 21.86 20.42
CA GLU A 38 -45.72 22.03 19.51
C GLU A 38 -47.00 21.32 20.02
N ILE A 39 -46.83 20.37 20.96
CA ILE A 39 -47.88 19.50 21.48
C ILE A 39 -48.25 19.88 22.92
N VAL A 40 -47.25 20.00 23.80
CA VAL A 40 -47.43 20.46 25.18
C VAL A 40 -46.49 21.62 25.41
N ASP A 41 -47.04 22.77 25.80
CA ASP A 41 -46.23 23.95 26.06
C ASP A 41 -45.36 23.76 27.31
N PHE A 42 -44.08 24.08 27.20
CA PHE A 42 -43.09 24.03 28.27
C PHE A 42 -42.00 25.09 28.05
N THR A 43 -41.41 25.55 29.14
CA THR A 43 -40.33 26.54 29.13
C THR A 43 -39.02 25.92 28.66
N GLN A 44 -38.63 24.77 29.22
CA GLN A 44 -37.43 24.04 28.81
C GLN A 44 -37.69 22.54 28.79
N ALA A 45 -37.00 21.83 27.89
CA ALA A 45 -36.95 20.38 27.87
C ALA A 45 -35.50 19.87 27.80
N ALA A 46 -35.23 18.76 28.47
CA ALA A 46 -33.94 18.09 28.45
C ALA A 46 -34.12 16.59 28.24
N LEU A 47 -33.29 16.01 27.38
CA LEU A 47 -33.27 14.57 27.13
C LEU A 47 -31.99 13.98 27.71
N ALA A 48 -32.15 13.07 28.67
CA ALA A 48 -31.07 12.23 29.16
C ALA A 48 -31.13 10.85 28.50
N ILE A 49 -29.97 10.31 28.14
CA ILE A 49 -29.82 8.96 27.61
C ILE A 49 -28.85 8.22 28.52
N GLN A 50 -29.18 6.98 28.86
CA GLN A 50 -28.34 6.15 29.71
C GLN A 50 -27.03 5.80 28.98
N ALA A 51 -25.88 6.05 29.57
CA ALA A 51 -24.59 5.61 29.04
C ALA A 51 -24.40 4.09 29.23
N PRO A 52 -23.45 3.44 28.53
CA PRO A 52 -23.11 2.03 28.76
C PRO A 52 -22.70 1.70 30.21
N SER A 53 -22.25 2.69 30.97
CA SER A 53 -21.94 2.58 32.41
C SER A 53 -23.18 2.54 33.31
N GLY A 54 -24.38 2.74 32.77
CA GLY A 54 -25.64 2.82 33.52
C GLY A 54 -25.99 4.23 34.01
N GLN A 55 -25.08 5.21 33.90
CA GLN A 55 -25.32 6.59 34.30
C GLN A 55 -26.21 7.34 33.29
N MET A 56 -27.16 8.13 33.77
CA MET A 56 -27.97 9.02 32.93
C MET A 56 -27.17 10.26 32.57
N ARG A 57 -27.10 10.58 31.27
CA ARG A 57 -26.40 11.77 30.79
C ARG A 57 -27.25 12.60 29.86
N ILE A 58 -27.24 13.91 30.06
CA ILE A 58 -27.99 14.85 29.22
C ILE A 58 -27.35 14.86 27.84
N SER A 59 -28.13 14.43 26.86
CA SER A 59 -27.74 14.32 25.46
C SER A 59 -28.26 15.49 24.63
N GLY A 60 -29.32 16.18 25.08
CA GLY A 60 -29.84 17.37 24.42
C GLY A 60 -30.69 18.23 25.33
N PHE A 61 -30.86 19.48 24.92
CA PHE A 61 -31.63 20.51 25.62
C PHE A 61 -32.43 21.34 24.59
N SER A 62 -33.60 21.83 24.96
CA SER A 62 -34.42 22.68 24.09
C SER A 62 -33.71 24.01 23.81
N ASP A 63 -33.80 24.51 22.58
CA ASP A 63 -33.22 25.78 22.15
C ASP A 63 -31.67 25.87 22.21
N ILE A 64 -30.98 24.73 22.42
CA ILE A 64 -29.51 24.65 22.47
C ILE A 64 -29.00 23.56 21.52
N ALA A 65 -28.09 23.90 20.63
CA ALA A 65 -27.52 22.96 19.65
C ALA A 65 -26.47 22.00 20.25
N VAL A 66 -25.70 22.46 21.24
CA VAL A 66 -24.64 21.67 21.90
C VAL A 66 -24.72 21.87 23.41
N VAL A 67 -24.88 20.77 24.14
CA VAL A 67 -24.97 20.79 25.60
C VAL A 67 -23.57 20.96 26.22
N ASP A 68 -23.36 22.06 26.94
CA ASP A 68 -22.19 22.24 27.79
C ASP A 68 -22.32 21.41 29.07
N ARG A 69 -21.45 20.42 29.23
CA ARG A 69 -21.45 19.51 30.39
C ARG A 69 -20.95 20.15 31.67
N THR A 70 -20.30 21.30 31.59
CA THR A 70 -19.82 22.05 32.76
C THR A 70 -20.90 22.99 33.32
N ALA A 71 -22.03 23.13 32.62
CA ALA A 71 -23.14 23.94 33.07
C ALA A 71 -23.74 23.40 34.38
N PRO A 72 -23.93 24.24 35.43
CA PRO A 72 -24.49 23.83 36.71
C PRO A 72 -25.85 23.13 36.59
N LEU A 73 -26.70 23.59 35.67
CA LEU A 73 -28.00 23.00 35.39
C LEU A 73 -27.92 21.55 34.88
N VAL A 74 -26.96 21.27 33.99
CA VAL A 74 -26.78 19.93 33.41
C VAL A 74 -26.31 18.95 34.48
N ALA A 75 -25.30 19.34 35.28
CA ALA A 75 -24.81 18.52 36.38
C ALA A 75 -25.91 18.24 37.43
N TRP A 76 -26.70 19.27 37.76
CA TRP A 76 -27.82 19.14 38.69
C TRP A 76 -28.89 18.17 38.16
N LEU A 77 -29.30 18.31 36.89
CA LEU A 77 -30.28 17.40 36.26
C LEU A 77 -29.77 15.96 36.24
N GLU A 78 -28.51 15.72 35.86
CA GLU A 78 -27.93 14.36 35.87
C GLU A 78 -27.94 13.72 37.27
N GLN A 79 -27.71 14.52 38.32
CA GLN A 79 -27.77 14.06 39.71
C GLN A 79 -29.20 13.65 40.11
N GLN A 80 -30.22 14.41 39.69
CA GLN A 80 -31.62 14.07 40.00
C GLN A 80 -32.11 12.81 39.28
N LEU A 81 -31.44 12.39 38.21
CA LEU A 81 -31.79 11.20 37.43
C LEU A 81 -31.13 9.91 37.97
N VAL A 82 -30.31 10.01 39.02
CA VAL A 82 -29.70 8.85 39.67
C VAL A 82 -30.78 8.06 40.41
N GLY A 83 -30.94 6.78 40.04
CA GLY A 83 -31.94 5.90 40.69
C GLY A 83 -33.38 6.12 40.23
N LEU A 84 -33.58 6.73 39.05
CA LEU A 84 -34.90 6.99 38.48
C LEU A 84 -35.74 5.69 38.37
N ALA A 85 -36.96 5.74 38.90
CA ALA A 85 -37.95 4.66 38.82
C ALA A 85 -38.62 4.58 37.44
N ALA A 86 -39.38 3.51 37.19
CA ALA A 86 -40.05 3.28 35.91
C ALA A 86 -41.33 4.13 35.69
N GLU A 87 -41.77 4.87 36.71
CA GLU A 87 -42.97 5.72 36.67
C GLU A 87 -42.60 7.21 36.53
N PRO A 88 -43.45 8.02 35.87
CA PRO A 88 -43.28 9.47 35.82
C PRO A 88 -43.13 10.06 37.23
N ALA A 89 -42.04 10.79 37.45
CA ALA A 89 -41.74 11.41 38.72
C ALA A 89 -41.86 12.92 38.60
N PHE A 90 -42.61 13.54 39.49
CA PHE A 90 -42.51 14.98 39.69
C PHE A 90 -41.30 15.26 40.56
N ILE A 91 -40.39 16.09 40.08
CA ILE A 91 -39.26 16.53 40.87
C ILE A 91 -39.67 17.82 41.56
N ALA A 92 -39.90 17.73 42.87
CA ALA A 92 -39.97 18.90 43.73
C ALA A 92 -38.57 19.14 44.32
N PRO A 93 -37.78 20.09 43.81
CA PRO A 93 -36.47 20.37 44.36
C PRO A 93 -36.60 20.84 45.82
N SER A 94 -35.78 20.28 46.72
CA SER A 94 -35.66 20.78 48.09
C SER A 94 -35.16 22.24 48.09
N ALA A 95 -35.49 23.02 49.11
CA ALA A 95 -35.10 24.43 49.18
C ALA A 95 -33.58 24.64 49.00
N GLU A 96 -32.76 23.74 49.56
CA GLU A 96 -31.28 23.74 49.45
C GLU A 96 -30.78 23.39 48.03
N ALA A 97 -31.40 22.42 47.36
CA ALA A 97 -31.01 22.03 45.99
C ALA A 97 -31.45 23.05 44.93
N ARG A 98 -32.43 23.89 45.27
CA ARG A 98 -32.92 24.97 44.42
C ARG A 98 -31.92 26.13 44.40
N GLU A 99 -31.26 26.45 45.52
CA GLU A 99 -30.41 27.64 45.73
C GLU A 99 -29.31 27.83 44.66
N THR A 100 -28.77 26.75 44.11
CA THR A 100 -27.72 26.80 43.06
C THR A 100 -28.26 27.03 41.64
N VAL A 101 -29.57 26.81 41.43
CA VAL A 101 -30.21 26.74 40.10
C VAL A 101 -31.52 27.55 40.03
N VAL A 102 -31.84 28.36 41.06
CA VAL A 102 -33.13 29.06 41.23
C VAL A 102 -33.50 29.90 39.99
N ASP A 103 -32.53 30.61 39.43
CA ASP A 103 -32.74 31.51 38.29
C ASP A 103 -32.82 30.76 36.94
N LEU A 104 -32.51 29.46 36.92
CA LEU A 104 -32.33 28.69 35.69
C LEU A 104 -33.46 27.69 35.42
N VAL A 105 -34.27 27.31 36.42
CA VAL A 105 -35.30 26.27 36.29
C VAL A 105 -36.66 26.70 36.88
N PRO A 106 -37.76 26.59 36.10
CA PRO A 106 -39.12 26.81 36.59
C PRO A 106 -39.57 25.86 37.71
N GLU A 107 -40.63 26.23 38.43
CA GLU A 107 -41.06 25.50 39.63
C GLU A 107 -41.60 24.09 39.39
N ASN A 108 -42.24 23.85 38.25
CA ASN A 108 -42.83 22.56 37.94
C ASN A 108 -41.90 21.78 37.02
N ILE A 109 -41.23 20.77 37.56
CA ILE A 109 -40.30 19.89 36.85
C ILE A 109 -40.91 18.50 36.79
N LEU A 110 -41.23 18.05 35.59
CA LEU A 110 -41.75 16.71 35.35
C LEU A 110 -40.68 15.88 34.64
N VAL A 111 -40.34 14.72 35.21
CA VAL A 111 -39.42 13.76 34.63
C VAL A 111 -40.17 12.51 34.21
N LEU A 112 -40.05 12.19 32.92
CA LEU A 112 -40.69 11.06 32.28
C LEU A 112 -39.62 10.02 31.97
N PRO A 113 -39.62 8.87 32.65
CA PRO A 113 -38.69 7.79 32.33
C PRO A 113 -38.96 7.24 30.94
N LEU A 114 -37.90 7.07 30.14
CA LEU A 114 -37.99 6.50 28.81
C LEU A 114 -37.75 5.01 28.90
N TYR A 115 -38.84 4.26 29.14
CA TYR A 115 -38.80 2.82 29.32
C TYR A 115 -39.23 2.09 28.04
N ALA A 116 -38.41 1.14 27.58
CA ALA A 116 -38.74 0.25 26.47
C ALA A 116 -38.90 -1.20 26.99
N PRO A 117 -40.01 -1.91 26.69
CA PRO A 117 -40.28 -3.26 27.21
C PRO A 117 -39.13 -4.26 27.01
N ALA A 118 -38.40 -4.16 25.89
CA ALA A 118 -37.31 -5.08 25.55
C ALA A 118 -35.93 -4.66 26.09
N LYS A 119 -35.72 -3.38 26.43
CA LYS A 119 -34.39 -2.84 26.78
C LYS A 119 -34.33 -2.14 28.14
N GLY A 120 -35.43 -2.06 28.87
CA GLY A 120 -35.51 -1.43 30.19
C GLY A 120 -35.51 0.10 30.11
N LEU A 121 -34.99 0.75 31.16
CA LEU A 121 -34.86 2.21 31.23
C LEU A 121 -33.72 2.70 30.32
N LEU A 122 -34.05 3.46 29.29
CA LEU A 122 -33.09 3.93 28.28
C LEU A 122 -32.65 5.38 28.48
N GLY A 123 -33.40 6.16 29.25
CA GLY A 123 -33.18 7.58 29.40
C GLY A 123 -34.31 8.23 30.21
N ALA A 124 -34.32 9.56 30.21
CA ALA A 124 -35.36 10.36 30.85
C ALA A 124 -35.62 11.63 30.03
N PHE A 125 -36.88 11.99 29.87
CA PHE A 125 -37.29 13.25 29.27
C PHE A 125 -37.81 14.17 30.36
N THR A 126 -37.14 15.31 30.54
CA THR A 126 -37.46 16.29 31.58
C THR A 126 -38.09 17.50 30.92
N VAL A 127 -39.24 17.95 31.42
CA VAL A 127 -39.91 19.17 30.98
C VAL A 127 -40.17 20.09 32.16
N THR A 128 -40.06 21.39 31.94
CA THR A 128 -40.20 22.39 33.00
C THR A 128 -41.16 23.49 32.59
N ARG A 129 -41.97 23.98 33.54
CA ARG A 129 -42.93 25.07 33.31
C ARG A 129 -43.24 25.84 34.59
N MET A 130 -43.65 27.10 34.47
CA MET A 130 -44.09 27.91 35.61
C MET A 130 -45.46 27.48 36.16
N GLN A 131 -46.37 27.03 35.29
CA GLN A 131 -47.70 26.55 35.65
C GLN A 131 -47.71 25.02 35.80
N ALA A 132 -48.54 24.50 36.70
CA ALA A 132 -48.73 23.07 36.90
C ALA A 132 -49.21 22.38 35.61
N PHE A 133 -48.76 21.14 35.38
CA PHE A 133 -49.24 20.30 34.27
C PHE A 133 -50.61 19.73 34.60
N THR A 134 -51.55 19.84 33.65
CA THR A 134 -52.86 19.20 33.74
C THR A 134 -52.75 17.69 33.56
N ASP A 135 -53.74 16.94 34.03
CA ASP A 135 -53.69 15.47 33.94
C ASP A 135 -53.75 14.96 32.49
N ASP A 136 -54.44 15.68 31.61
CA ASP A 136 -54.47 15.42 30.17
C ASP A 136 -53.08 15.59 29.54
N GLU A 137 -52.36 16.67 29.88
CA GLU A 137 -50.98 16.92 29.41
C GLU A 137 -50.01 15.86 29.93
N LYS A 138 -50.14 15.42 31.19
CA LYS A 138 -49.32 14.35 31.75
C LYS A 138 -49.53 13.03 31.01
N SER A 139 -50.77 12.71 30.66
CA SER A 139 -51.11 11.52 29.87
C SER A 139 -50.47 11.58 28.47
N LEU A 140 -50.56 12.73 27.81
CA LEU A 140 -49.98 12.96 26.50
C LEU A 140 -48.45 12.88 26.51
N LEU A 141 -47.80 13.51 27.49
CA LEU A 141 -46.36 13.43 27.69
C LEU A 141 -45.89 12.01 28.01
N SER A 142 -46.69 11.24 28.76
CA SER A 142 -46.40 9.82 29.05
C SER A 142 -46.49 8.95 27.80
N HIS A 143 -47.47 9.22 26.92
CA HIS A 143 -47.56 8.57 25.59
C HIS A 143 -46.33 8.89 24.74
N MET A 144 -45.94 10.17 24.66
CA MET A 144 -44.75 10.60 23.93
C MET A 144 -43.47 9.97 24.48
N ALA A 145 -43.33 9.88 25.80
CA ALA A 145 -42.19 9.22 26.45
C ALA A 145 -42.05 7.75 26.02
N ALA A 146 -43.16 7.02 25.87
CA ALA A 146 -43.14 5.64 25.38
C ALA A 146 -42.65 5.55 23.91
N VAL A 147 -43.09 6.46 23.05
CA VAL A 147 -42.65 6.56 21.65
C VAL A 147 -41.15 6.89 21.57
N PHE A 148 -40.70 7.86 22.37
CA PHE A 148 -39.30 8.27 22.41
C PHE A 148 -38.40 7.13 22.88
N ALA A 149 -38.83 6.37 23.90
CA ALA A 149 -38.12 5.20 24.37
C ALA A 149 -37.95 4.14 23.27
N HIS A 150 -38.97 3.90 22.44
CA HIS A 150 -38.87 2.98 21.32
C HIS A 150 -37.91 3.47 20.22
N ALA A 151 -37.95 4.77 19.89
CA ALA A 151 -37.05 5.34 18.90
C ALA A 151 -35.58 5.29 19.35
N ILE A 152 -35.31 5.60 20.63
CA ILE A 152 -33.97 5.47 21.23
C ILE A 152 -33.54 4.00 21.25
N ALA A 153 -34.47 3.07 21.54
CA ALA A 153 -34.18 1.64 21.51
C ALA A 153 -33.69 1.20 20.13
N ALA A 154 -34.35 1.61 19.04
CA ALA A 154 -33.96 1.26 17.68
C ALA A 154 -32.57 1.78 17.30
N HIS A 155 -32.24 3.02 17.71
CA HIS A 155 -30.91 3.61 17.47
C HIS A 155 -29.80 3.02 18.34
N ARG A 156 -30.14 2.34 19.44
CA ARG A 156 -29.20 1.66 20.35
C ARG A 156 -29.08 0.16 20.04
N ASP A 157 -29.16 -0.23 18.77
CA ASP A 157 -28.81 -1.59 18.36
C ASP A 157 -27.30 -1.81 18.50
N ILE A 158 -26.96 -2.18 19.72
CA ILE A 158 -25.68 -2.76 20.09
C ILE A 158 -25.50 -4.02 19.22
N PRO A 159 -24.39 -4.15 18.47
CA PRO A 159 -24.14 -5.31 17.62
C PRO A 159 -24.27 -6.59 18.45
N LEU A 160 -24.87 -7.63 17.86
CA LEU A 160 -25.24 -8.91 18.50
C LEU A 160 -24.10 -9.52 19.34
N LEU A 161 -22.85 -9.28 18.93
CA LEU A 161 -21.61 -9.68 19.59
C LEU A 161 -21.40 -9.10 21.00
N VAL A 162 -21.97 -7.94 21.32
CA VAL A 162 -21.82 -7.30 22.64
C VAL A 162 -22.95 -7.70 23.60
N ARG A 163 -24.08 -8.23 23.09
CA ARG A 163 -25.21 -8.72 23.91
C ARG A 163 -24.87 -9.97 24.74
N THR A 164 -23.77 -10.64 24.43
CA THR A 164 -23.30 -11.84 25.17
C THR A 164 -22.42 -11.49 26.38
N LYS A 165 -22.09 -10.22 26.63
CA LYS A 165 -21.27 -9.82 27.78
C LYS A 165 -21.99 -9.86 29.14
N ALA A 166 -23.32 -9.97 29.17
CA ALA A 166 -24.08 -10.10 30.42
C ALA A 166 -24.14 -11.54 30.97
N ALA A 167 -23.74 -12.56 30.21
CA ALA A 167 -23.87 -13.98 30.60
C ALA A 167 -22.57 -14.80 30.49
N MET A 168 -21.41 -14.17 30.33
CA MET A 168 -20.13 -14.89 30.30
C MET A 168 -19.51 -14.95 31.70
N SER A 169 -19.70 -16.09 32.37
CA SER A 169 -18.98 -16.47 33.58
C SER A 169 -17.48 -16.62 33.33
N GLY A 170 -16.67 -16.38 34.37
CA GLY A 170 -15.22 -16.18 34.28
C GLY A 170 -14.45 -17.28 33.53
N ARG A 171 -14.86 -18.55 33.65
CA ARG A 171 -14.17 -19.68 32.98
C ARG A 171 -14.23 -19.63 31.46
N ARG A 172 -15.35 -19.19 30.87
CA ARG A 172 -15.48 -19.04 29.40
C ARG A 172 -14.67 -17.88 28.86
N LYS A 173 -14.54 -16.79 29.63
CA LYS A 173 -13.67 -15.64 29.26
C LYS A 173 -12.21 -16.07 29.17
N TRP A 174 -11.73 -16.83 30.16
CA TRP A 174 -10.37 -17.38 30.14
C TRP A 174 -10.16 -18.39 29.02
N ALA A 175 -11.12 -19.29 28.75
CA ALA A 175 -11.01 -20.24 27.65
C ALA A 175 -10.89 -19.55 26.28
N ILE A 176 -11.66 -18.49 26.03
CA ILE A 176 -11.57 -17.72 24.78
C ILE A 176 -10.25 -16.94 24.72
N ALA A 177 -9.82 -16.32 25.82
CA ALA A 177 -8.53 -15.63 25.88
C ALA A 177 -7.37 -16.59 25.59
N THR A 178 -7.38 -17.79 26.18
CA THR A 178 -6.40 -18.84 25.90
C THR A 178 -6.46 -19.30 24.45
N ALA A 179 -7.64 -19.47 23.86
CA ALA A 179 -7.77 -19.86 22.45
C ALA A 179 -7.21 -18.78 21.50
N VAL A 180 -7.44 -17.49 21.78
CA VAL A 180 -6.88 -16.38 20.99
C VAL A 180 -5.36 -16.31 21.14
N ILE A 181 -4.84 -16.48 22.35
CA ILE A 181 -3.38 -16.55 22.59
C ILE A 181 -2.79 -17.75 21.83
N LEU A 182 -3.42 -18.92 21.90
CA LEU A 182 -2.96 -20.11 21.20
C LEU A 182 -2.98 -19.91 19.68
N ALA A 183 -3.98 -19.23 19.14
CA ALA A 183 -4.04 -18.87 17.73
C ALA A 183 -2.96 -17.87 17.32
N MET A 184 -2.59 -16.91 18.19
CA MET A 184 -1.47 -15.99 17.95
C MET A 184 -0.09 -16.67 18.01
N LEU A 185 0.03 -17.84 18.66
CA LEU A 185 1.26 -18.63 18.64
C LEU A 185 1.46 -19.39 17.31
N PHE A 186 0.43 -19.52 16.46
CA PHE A 186 0.59 -20.12 15.14
C PHE A 186 1.20 -19.10 14.17
N PRO A 187 2.40 -19.37 13.62
CA PRO A 187 3.05 -18.45 12.71
C PRO A 187 2.24 -18.35 11.41
N VAL A 188 1.78 -17.15 11.08
CA VAL A 188 1.12 -16.87 9.81
C VAL A 188 2.21 -16.53 8.79
N HIS A 189 2.44 -17.44 7.84
CA HIS A 189 3.39 -17.18 6.75
C HIS A 189 2.73 -16.24 5.74
N LEU A 190 3.31 -15.04 5.58
CA LEU A 190 2.96 -14.11 4.52
C LEU A 190 3.64 -14.57 3.22
N THR A 191 2.86 -14.74 2.16
CA THR A 191 3.35 -15.09 0.83
C THR A 191 2.95 -14.00 -0.16
N ALA A 192 3.88 -13.60 -1.04
CA ALA A 192 3.59 -12.72 -2.16
C ALA A 192 3.81 -13.47 -3.49
N ILE A 193 3.03 -13.10 -4.51
CA ILE A 193 3.13 -13.65 -5.86
C ILE A 193 3.55 -12.52 -6.79
N ALA A 194 4.56 -12.76 -7.61
CA ALA A 194 5.11 -11.78 -8.52
C ALA A 194 5.58 -12.44 -9.82
N PRO A 195 5.59 -11.71 -10.95
CA PRO A 195 6.18 -12.19 -12.19
C PRO A 195 7.67 -12.43 -12.00
N ALA A 196 8.14 -13.52 -12.62
CA ALA A 196 9.51 -14.00 -12.53
C ALA A 196 10.08 -14.19 -13.94
N GLU A 197 11.31 -13.73 -14.15
CA GLU A 197 12.05 -13.90 -15.38
C GLU A 197 13.31 -14.73 -15.12
N ILE A 198 13.59 -15.69 -16.00
CA ILE A 198 14.79 -16.50 -15.92
C ILE A 198 15.95 -15.70 -16.51
N THR A 199 16.95 -15.41 -15.69
CA THR A 199 18.13 -14.62 -16.06
C THR A 199 19.42 -15.37 -15.75
N ALA A 200 20.52 -14.90 -16.32
CA ALA A 200 21.84 -15.45 -16.02
C ALA A 200 22.37 -14.83 -14.72
N ALA A 201 22.87 -15.66 -13.81
CA ALA A 201 23.45 -15.21 -12.55
C ALA A 201 24.66 -14.29 -12.72
N ASP A 202 25.61 -14.70 -13.56
CA ASP A 202 26.83 -13.94 -13.83
C ASP A 202 27.15 -13.99 -15.33
N PRO A 203 26.50 -13.14 -16.15
CA PRO A 203 26.73 -13.09 -17.58
C PRO A 203 28.04 -12.36 -17.88
N PHE A 204 28.93 -13.01 -18.63
CA PHE A 204 30.11 -12.37 -19.16
C PHE A 204 29.74 -11.40 -20.29
N ILE A 205 30.13 -10.15 -20.16
CA ILE A 205 29.78 -9.11 -21.13
C ILE A 205 30.80 -9.13 -22.29
N VAL A 206 30.31 -9.38 -23.50
CA VAL A 206 31.12 -9.26 -24.72
C VAL A 206 30.95 -7.86 -25.31
N ALA A 207 32.01 -7.08 -25.19
CA ALA A 207 32.08 -5.71 -25.68
C ALA A 207 32.89 -5.59 -26.98
N ALA A 208 32.69 -4.51 -27.72
CA ALA A 208 33.46 -4.22 -28.92
C ALA A 208 34.94 -3.95 -28.56
N PRO A 209 35.92 -4.66 -29.18
CA PRO A 209 37.34 -4.48 -28.88
C PRO A 209 37.94 -3.23 -29.53
N MET A 210 37.25 -2.64 -30.52
CA MET A 210 37.66 -1.45 -31.23
C MET A 210 36.44 -0.70 -31.79
N ASN A 211 36.65 0.53 -32.24
CA ASN A 211 35.65 1.29 -32.97
C ASN A 211 35.46 0.70 -34.37
N GLY A 212 34.21 0.59 -34.82
CA GLY A 212 33.90 0.08 -36.16
C GLY A 212 32.41 0.00 -36.41
N ALA A 213 32.01 -0.58 -37.53
CA ALA A 213 30.61 -0.93 -37.78
C ALA A 213 30.45 -2.46 -37.76
N VAL A 214 29.33 -2.93 -37.21
CA VAL A 214 29.02 -4.36 -37.21
C VAL A 214 28.56 -4.77 -38.61
N GLU A 215 29.31 -5.64 -39.28
CA GLU A 215 28.95 -6.15 -40.60
C GLU A 215 27.84 -7.20 -40.50
N ARG A 216 27.98 -8.13 -39.54
CA ARG A 216 27.00 -9.20 -39.28
C ARG A 216 27.20 -9.81 -37.89
N VAL A 217 26.10 -10.27 -37.31
CA VAL A 217 26.10 -11.14 -36.13
C VAL A 217 26.03 -12.58 -36.61
N LEU A 218 27.00 -13.41 -36.20
CA LEU A 218 27.17 -14.79 -36.68
C LEU A 218 26.40 -15.81 -35.83
N VAL A 219 26.01 -15.44 -34.61
CA VAL A 219 25.26 -16.28 -33.68
C VAL A 219 23.78 -15.93 -33.64
N LYS A 220 22.95 -16.91 -33.32
CA LYS A 220 21.53 -16.72 -33.04
C LYS A 220 21.30 -16.41 -31.55
N PRO A 221 20.19 -15.74 -31.21
CA PRO A 221 19.76 -15.60 -29.82
C PRO A 221 19.64 -16.95 -29.14
N ASN A 222 20.11 -17.04 -27.90
CA ASN A 222 20.09 -18.25 -27.07
C ASN A 222 20.83 -19.45 -27.69
N GLN A 223 21.76 -19.20 -28.61
CA GLN A 223 22.61 -20.25 -29.17
C GLN A 223 23.74 -20.63 -28.20
N GLN A 224 23.99 -21.93 -28.05
CA GLN A 224 25.19 -22.42 -27.38
C GLN A 224 26.44 -22.13 -28.23
N VAL A 225 27.43 -21.52 -27.60
CA VAL A 225 28.71 -21.14 -28.19
C VAL A 225 29.85 -21.81 -27.43
N THR A 226 30.88 -22.20 -28.17
CA THR A 226 32.12 -22.73 -27.62
C THR A 226 33.22 -21.69 -27.66
N THR A 227 34.24 -21.86 -26.82
CA THR A 227 35.40 -20.99 -26.70
C THR A 227 36.08 -20.82 -28.06
N GLY A 228 36.34 -19.57 -28.45
CA GLY A 228 36.95 -19.21 -29.73
C GLY A 228 35.98 -19.15 -30.92
N LEU A 229 34.72 -19.53 -30.76
CA LEU A 229 33.70 -19.42 -31.82
C LEU A 229 33.50 -17.93 -32.19
N PRO A 230 33.51 -17.56 -33.48
CA PRO A 230 33.26 -16.19 -33.90
C PRO A 230 31.78 -15.82 -33.69
N ILE A 231 31.56 -14.71 -33.00
CA ILE A 231 30.24 -14.25 -32.57
C ILE A 231 29.77 -13.08 -33.42
N ILE A 232 30.63 -12.08 -33.63
CA ILE A 232 30.33 -10.86 -34.37
C ILE A 232 31.49 -10.58 -35.33
N GLN A 233 31.14 -10.14 -36.53
CA GLN A 233 32.10 -9.64 -37.51
C GLN A 233 31.91 -8.13 -37.67
N LEU A 234 32.97 -7.37 -37.41
CA LEU A 234 33.06 -5.96 -37.78
C LEU A 234 33.49 -5.84 -39.25
N VAL A 235 33.15 -4.71 -39.87
CA VAL A 235 33.60 -4.38 -41.23
C VAL A 235 35.14 -4.38 -41.26
N ASP A 236 35.72 -5.24 -42.09
CA ASP A 236 37.15 -5.53 -42.09
C ASP A 236 37.88 -5.15 -43.39
N ILE A 237 37.17 -4.50 -44.33
CA ILE A 237 37.70 -4.16 -45.66
C ILE A 237 38.95 -3.27 -45.54
N ASP A 238 38.86 -2.20 -44.76
CA ASP A 238 39.98 -1.26 -44.57
C ASP A 238 41.13 -1.93 -43.83
N LEU A 239 40.83 -2.73 -42.78
CA LEU A 239 41.82 -3.47 -42.01
C LEU A 239 42.58 -4.51 -42.86
N LYS A 240 41.89 -5.18 -43.79
CA LYS A 240 42.51 -6.11 -44.75
C LYS A 240 43.44 -5.37 -45.72
N ASN A 241 43.01 -4.20 -46.20
CA ASN A 241 43.82 -3.38 -47.09
C ASN A 241 45.08 -2.88 -46.38
N ASP A 242 44.95 -2.39 -45.15
CA ASP A 242 46.07 -1.91 -44.33
C ASP A 242 47.10 -3.03 -44.07
N LEU A 243 46.63 -4.25 -43.74
CA LEU A 243 47.50 -5.41 -43.59
C LEU A 243 48.26 -5.74 -44.88
N GLU A 244 47.58 -5.70 -46.04
CA GLU A 244 48.22 -5.99 -47.32
C GLU A 244 49.26 -4.92 -47.70
N ILE A 245 48.99 -3.64 -47.42
CA ILE A 245 49.95 -2.54 -47.59
C ILE A 245 51.17 -2.75 -46.69
N ALA A 246 50.96 -3.00 -45.39
CA ALA A 246 52.04 -3.23 -44.43
C ALA A 246 52.88 -4.46 -44.79
N ARG A 247 52.23 -5.56 -45.22
CA ARG A 247 52.90 -6.79 -45.68
C ARG A 247 53.76 -6.55 -46.93
N ARG A 248 53.32 -5.71 -47.87
CA ARG A 248 54.14 -5.31 -49.03
C ARG A 248 55.31 -4.43 -48.61
N GLY A 249 55.08 -3.47 -47.72
CA GLY A 249 56.13 -2.62 -47.17
C GLY A 249 57.23 -3.41 -46.48
N TYR A 250 56.87 -4.41 -45.66
CA TYR A 250 57.83 -5.34 -45.05
C TYR A 250 58.65 -6.11 -46.09
N ARG A 251 58.00 -6.68 -47.12
CA ARG A 251 58.70 -7.40 -48.20
C ARG A 251 59.69 -6.53 -48.97
N ILE A 252 59.35 -5.25 -49.21
CA ILE A 252 60.25 -4.31 -49.88
C ILE A 252 61.48 -4.04 -49.01
N ALA A 253 61.28 -3.70 -47.73
CA ALA A 253 62.38 -3.45 -46.80
C ALA A 253 63.30 -4.67 -46.65
N GLU A 254 62.72 -5.88 -46.58
CA GLU A 254 63.48 -7.13 -46.48
C GLU A 254 64.33 -7.38 -47.74
N ALA A 255 63.78 -7.11 -48.93
CA ALA A 255 64.50 -7.21 -50.19
C ALA A 255 65.62 -6.16 -50.30
N GLU A 256 65.40 -4.93 -49.83
CA GLU A 256 66.41 -3.86 -49.78
C GLU A 256 67.57 -4.23 -48.85
N LEU A 257 67.27 -4.75 -47.66
CA LEU A 257 68.29 -5.24 -46.73
C LEU A 257 69.08 -6.40 -47.33
N LEU A 258 68.42 -7.35 -47.99
CA LEU A 258 69.10 -8.47 -48.66
C LEU A 258 70.02 -7.97 -49.77
N ARG A 259 69.55 -7.03 -50.59
CA ARG A 259 70.33 -6.41 -51.66
C ARG A 259 71.54 -5.66 -51.11
N ALA A 260 71.36 -4.88 -50.03
CA ALA A 260 72.45 -4.16 -49.38
C ALA A 260 73.48 -5.12 -48.76
N ARG A 261 73.04 -6.23 -48.15
CA ARG A 261 73.93 -7.28 -47.63
C ARG A 261 74.79 -7.91 -48.72
N GLN A 262 74.27 -8.05 -49.94
CA GLN A 262 75.02 -8.59 -51.08
C GLN A 262 76.03 -7.60 -51.67
N LEU A 263 75.80 -6.29 -51.53
CA LEU A 263 76.63 -5.22 -52.08
C LEU A 263 77.66 -4.65 -51.09
N ALA A 264 77.48 -4.88 -49.79
CA ALA A 264 78.33 -4.33 -48.74
C ALA A 264 79.72 -4.99 -48.71
N PHE A 265 80.79 -4.19 -48.81
CA PHE A 265 82.19 -4.62 -48.76
C PHE A 265 82.94 -3.95 -47.61
N SER A 266 83.13 -4.66 -46.48
CA SER A 266 84.05 -4.39 -45.35
C SER A 266 84.18 -2.97 -44.75
N SER A 267 83.55 -1.94 -45.32
CA SER A 267 83.69 -0.53 -44.94
C SER A 267 82.84 -0.20 -43.72
N THR A 268 83.23 0.86 -43.01
CA THR A 268 82.46 1.33 -41.84
C THR A 268 81.13 1.95 -42.26
N GLU A 269 81.06 2.63 -43.42
CA GLU A 269 79.80 3.15 -43.97
C GLU A 269 78.81 2.03 -44.32
N ASP A 270 79.27 0.94 -44.93
CA ASP A 270 78.41 -0.20 -45.28
C ASP A 270 77.78 -0.85 -44.04
N LYS A 271 78.55 -0.98 -42.95
CA LYS A 271 78.05 -1.49 -41.67
C LYS A 271 76.97 -0.59 -41.08
N ALA A 272 77.14 0.72 -41.16
CA ALA A 272 76.13 1.68 -40.68
C ALA A 272 74.85 1.62 -41.51
N LEU A 273 74.96 1.53 -42.84
CA LEU A 273 73.83 1.37 -43.76
C LEU A 273 73.07 0.06 -43.50
N LEU A 274 73.78 -1.05 -43.31
CA LEU A 274 73.17 -2.34 -42.96
C LEU A 274 72.44 -2.28 -41.62
N GLY A 275 72.99 -1.58 -40.63
CA GLY A 275 72.34 -1.34 -39.35
C GLY A 275 71.04 -0.54 -39.49
N ALA A 276 71.05 0.51 -40.31
CA ALA A 276 69.88 1.33 -40.58
C ALA A 276 68.78 0.55 -41.33
N LEU A 277 69.13 -0.22 -42.36
CA LEU A 277 68.19 -1.06 -43.11
C LEU A 277 67.62 -2.20 -42.24
N ALA A 278 68.44 -2.79 -41.37
CA ALA A 278 67.96 -3.78 -40.41
C ALA A 278 66.92 -3.18 -39.45
N ALA A 279 67.18 -1.98 -38.92
CA ALA A 279 66.21 -1.26 -38.10
C ALA A 279 64.92 -0.93 -38.87
N GLN A 280 65.03 -0.58 -40.16
CA GLN A 280 63.87 -0.32 -41.02
C GLN A 280 63.04 -1.58 -41.27
N VAL A 281 63.67 -2.74 -41.48
CA VAL A 281 62.97 -4.02 -41.60
C VAL A 281 62.20 -4.35 -40.31
N GLU A 282 62.84 -4.19 -39.15
CA GLU A 282 62.17 -4.42 -37.87
C GLU A 282 61.00 -3.46 -37.65
N LEU A 283 61.12 -2.18 -38.04
CA LEU A 283 60.01 -1.23 -38.02
C LEU A 283 58.84 -1.70 -38.90
N LYS A 284 59.12 -2.07 -40.16
CA LYS A 284 58.07 -2.55 -41.08
C LYS A 284 57.46 -3.87 -40.65
N ARG A 285 58.22 -4.73 -39.97
CA ARG A 285 57.70 -5.95 -39.36
C ARG A 285 56.71 -5.63 -38.24
N ALA A 286 57.07 -4.68 -37.38
CA ALA A 286 56.19 -4.24 -36.29
C ALA A 286 54.89 -3.62 -36.82
N GLU A 287 54.96 -2.79 -37.88
CA GLU A 287 53.77 -2.24 -38.56
C GLU A 287 52.87 -3.36 -39.12
N MET A 288 53.44 -4.39 -39.75
CA MET A 288 52.68 -5.53 -40.27
C MET A 288 52.00 -6.32 -39.15
N VAL A 289 52.73 -6.64 -38.07
CA VAL A 289 52.17 -7.37 -36.90
C VAL A 289 51.07 -6.55 -36.22
N PHE A 290 51.21 -5.23 -36.16
CA PHE A 290 50.16 -4.33 -35.66
C PHE A 290 48.91 -4.41 -36.53
N ALA A 291 49.03 -4.29 -37.86
CA ALA A 291 47.90 -4.40 -38.77
C ALA A 291 47.22 -5.79 -38.69
N GLU A 292 48.01 -6.86 -38.51
CA GLU A 292 47.49 -8.23 -38.34
C GLU A 292 46.68 -8.35 -37.04
N THR A 293 47.18 -7.77 -35.95
CA THR A 293 46.49 -7.76 -34.65
C THR A 293 45.18 -6.96 -34.72
N GLN A 294 45.17 -5.85 -35.45
CA GLN A 294 43.95 -5.07 -35.64
C GLN A 294 42.92 -5.83 -36.47
N LEU A 295 43.34 -6.49 -37.55
CA LEU A 295 42.44 -7.34 -38.33
C LEU A 295 41.86 -8.50 -37.49
N ALA A 296 42.69 -9.14 -36.66
CA ALA A 296 42.24 -10.23 -35.77
C ALA A 296 41.18 -9.76 -34.76
N ARG A 297 41.25 -8.50 -34.31
CA ARG A 297 40.27 -7.88 -33.41
C ARG A 297 38.95 -7.50 -34.12
N ALA A 298 38.89 -7.52 -35.46
CA ALA A 298 37.65 -7.27 -36.20
C ALA A 298 36.63 -8.41 -36.03
N THR A 299 37.10 -9.64 -35.77
CA THR A 299 36.24 -10.78 -35.45
C THR A 299 36.19 -11.00 -33.94
N ILE A 300 35.04 -10.71 -33.33
CA ILE A 300 34.83 -10.93 -31.90
C ILE A 300 34.51 -12.40 -31.67
N ARG A 301 35.28 -13.06 -30.80
CA ARG A 301 35.15 -14.49 -30.48
C ARG A 301 34.68 -14.71 -29.05
N ALA A 302 34.06 -15.86 -28.80
CA ALA A 302 33.65 -16.28 -27.48
C ALA A 302 34.87 -16.49 -26.56
N PRO A 303 34.94 -15.83 -25.39
CA PRO A 303 36.04 -16.01 -24.45
C PRO A 303 35.95 -17.32 -23.66
N HIS A 304 34.74 -17.86 -23.49
CA HIS A 304 34.47 -19.15 -22.86
C HIS A 304 33.20 -19.78 -23.44
N ASP A 305 32.94 -21.03 -23.08
CA ASP A 305 31.72 -21.74 -23.43
C ASP A 305 30.50 -21.12 -22.72
N GLY A 306 29.34 -21.10 -23.38
CA GLY A 306 28.11 -20.55 -22.81
C GLY A 306 26.96 -20.42 -23.80
N ILE A 307 25.93 -19.69 -23.40
CA ILE A 307 24.76 -19.34 -24.20
C ILE A 307 24.84 -17.85 -24.52
N ALA A 308 24.76 -17.51 -25.81
CA ALA A 308 24.78 -16.12 -26.28
C ALA A 308 23.39 -15.48 -26.10
N ILE A 309 23.29 -14.53 -25.18
CA ILE A 309 22.09 -13.74 -24.92
C ILE A 309 22.24 -12.41 -25.68
N ILE A 310 21.39 -12.24 -26.69
CA ILE A 310 21.30 -11.05 -27.53
C ILE A 310 19.83 -10.79 -27.86
N ASP A 311 19.37 -9.55 -27.71
CA ASP A 311 17.95 -9.21 -27.87
C ASP A 311 17.48 -9.37 -29.33
N ASP A 312 18.07 -8.61 -30.25
CA ASP A 312 17.76 -8.67 -31.69
C ASP A 312 19.04 -8.49 -32.52
N PRO A 313 19.56 -9.58 -33.13
CA PRO A 313 20.75 -9.52 -33.98
C PRO A 313 20.62 -8.53 -35.15
N ARG A 314 19.40 -8.27 -35.64
CA ARG A 314 19.16 -7.38 -36.79
C ARG A 314 19.39 -5.91 -36.45
N LYS A 315 19.19 -5.51 -35.19
CA LYS A 315 19.43 -4.13 -34.74
C LYS A 315 20.92 -3.77 -34.70
N TRP A 316 21.78 -4.78 -34.64
CA TRP A 316 23.21 -4.59 -34.61
C TRP A 316 23.81 -4.51 -36.01
N GLN A 317 23.24 -5.18 -37.00
CA GLN A 317 23.78 -5.19 -38.35
C GLN A 317 23.80 -3.76 -38.94
N GLY A 318 24.98 -3.31 -39.38
CA GLY A 318 25.22 -1.97 -39.92
C GLY A 318 25.38 -0.87 -38.86
N ARG A 319 25.22 -1.19 -37.56
CA ARG A 319 25.33 -0.20 -36.48
C ARG A 319 26.80 0.13 -36.17
N PRO A 320 27.18 1.42 -36.04
CA PRO A 320 28.48 1.80 -35.52
C PRO A 320 28.58 1.47 -34.03
N VAL A 321 29.72 0.94 -33.62
CA VAL A 321 30.03 0.59 -32.22
C VAL A 321 31.33 1.25 -31.77
N ALA A 322 31.36 1.65 -30.51
CA ALA A 322 32.54 2.20 -29.86
C ALA A 322 33.29 1.13 -29.04
N THR A 323 34.58 1.34 -28.84
CA THR A 323 35.41 0.49 -27.98
C THR A 323 34.81 0.42 -26.58
N GLY A 324 34.56 -0.80 -26.08
CA GLY A 324 33.92 -1.05 -24.78
C GLY A 324 32.39 -1.03 -24.79
N GLU A 325 31.74 -0.75 -25.92
CA GLU A 325 30.28 -0.85 -26.05
C GLU A 325 29.85 -2.32 -25.92
N GLN A 326 28.87 -2.57 -25.06
CA GLN A 326 28.35 -3.91 -24.78
C GLN A 326 27.44 -4.36 -25.91
N ILE A 327 27.77 -5.48 -26.57
CA ILE A 327 26.99 -5.97 -27.72
C ILE A 327 26.08 -7.12 -27.31
N LEU A 328 26.63 -8.09 -26.56
CA LEU A 328 25.89 -9.26 -26.09
C LEU A 328 26.48 -9.81 -24.79
N LYS A 329 25.73 -10.72 -24.17
CA LYS A 329 26.10 -11.39 -22.93
C LYS A 329 26.30 -12.88 -23.18
N LEU A 330 27.35 -13.48 -22.61
CA LEU A 330 27.51 -14.94 -22.53
C LEU A 330 27.15 -15.42 -21.13
N ALA A 331 26.17 -16.31 -21.04
CA ALA A 331 25.80 -16.95 -19.79
C ALA A 331 26.25 -18.40 -19.75
N LYS A 332 26.58 -18.93 -18.57
CA LYS A 332 26.77 -20.38 -18.39
C LYS A 332 25.40 -21.05 -18.23
N ALA A 333 25.18 -22.17 -18.93
CA ALA A 333 23.90 -22.88 -18.88
C ALA A 333 23.55 -23.39 -17.47
N ASP A 334 24.56 -23.73 -16.68
CA ASP A 334 24.39 -24.35 -15.35
C ASP A 334 24.19 -23.31 -14.22
N ASN A 335 24.26 -22.01 -14.52
CA ASN A 335 24.19 -20.96 -13.51
C ASN A 335 23.10 -19.93 -13.85
N VAL A 336 21.89 -20.23 -13.39
CA VAL A 336 20.66 -19.53 -13.73
C VAL A 336 20.06 -18.93 -12.46
N GLU A 337 19.62 -17.69 -12.55
CA GLU A 337 18.90 -16.98 -11.50
C GLU A 337 17.46 -16.68 -11.94
N VAL A 338 16.61 -16.45 -10.96
CA VAL A 338 15.21 -16.07 -11.20
C VAL A 338 15.03 -14.66 -10.68
N GLN A 339 14.93 -13.72 -11.60
CA GLN A 339 14.68 -12.32 -11.28
C GLN A 339 13.19 -12.12 -11.04
N VAL A 340 12.82 -11.72 -9.82
CA VAL A 340 11.43 -11.48 -9.43
C VAL A 340 11.22 -9.98 -9.21
N THR A 341 10.21 -9.41 -9.87
CA THR A 341 9.86 -7.99 -9.70
C THR A 341 8.63 -7.86 -8.81
N LEU A 342 8.85 -7.49 -7.54
CA LEU A 342 7.79 -7.38 -6.52
C LEU A 342 7.39 -5.91 -6.31
N PRO A 343 6.08 -5.56 -6.35
CA PRO A 343 5.62 -4.21 -6.00
C PRO A 343 5.98 -3.85 -4.55
N VAL A 344 6.30 -2.58 -4.29
CA VAL A 344 6.67 -2.10 -2.96
C VAL A 344 5.56 -2.34 -1.92
N ALA A 345 4.29 -2.31 -2.34
CA ALA A 345 3.15 -2.60 -1.47
C ALA A 345 3.13 -4.05 -0.96
N ASP A 346 3.68 -4.98 -1.75
CA ASP A 346 3.73 -6.41 -1.45
C ASP A 346 5.11 -6.84 -0.94
N ALA A 347 6.03 -5.89 -0.72
CA ALA A 347 7.35 -6.12 -0.16
C ALA A 347 7.25 -6.52 1.32
N ILE A 348 6.92 -7.79 1.53
CA ILE A 348 7.10 -8.48 2.81
C ILE A 348 8.59 -8.38 3.17
N THR A 349 8.93 -8.42 4.47
CA THR A 349 10.32 -8.54 4.91
C THR A 349 10.91 -9.87 4.41
N LEU A 350 11.45 -9.87 3.19
CA LEU A 350 12.14 -10.99 2.59
C LEU A 350 13.57 -11.03 3.17
N ALA A 351 13.88 -12.08 3.91
CA ALA A 351 15.22 -12.34 4.38
C ALA A 351 15.99 -13.15 3.32
N GLN A 352 17.29 -12.94 3.23
CA GLN A 352 18.16 -13.83 2.46
C GLN A 352 18.02 -15.27 2.99
N GLY A 353 17.92 -16.24 2.09
CA GLY A 353 17.65 -17.65 2.41
C GLY A 353 16.16 -18.01 2.52
N SER A 354 15.24 -17.08 2.25
CA SER A 354 13.81 -17.39 2.21
C SER A 354 13.48 -18.36 1.09
N ASP A 355 12.61 -19.34 1.36
CA ASP A 355 12.14 -20.28 0.35
C ASP A 355 11.24 -19.58 -0.67
N ALA A 356 11.56 -19.76 -1.95
CA ALA A 356 10.76 -19.32 -3.08
C ALA A 356 10.31 -20.52 -3.92
N ASN A 357 9.10 -20.44 -4.46
CA ASN A 357 8.55 -21.45 -5.36
C ASN A 357 8.35 -20.80 -6.72
N VAL A 358 9.02 -21.35 -7.73
CA VAL A 358 8.96 -20.87 -9.11
C VAL A 358 8.16 -21.87 -9.93
N PHE A 359 7.22 -21.35 -10.71
CA PHE A 359 6.42 -22.10 -11.67
C PHE A 359 6.74 -21.53 -13.05
N LEU A 360 7.07 -22.41 -14.01
CA LEU A 360 7.48 -22.00 -15.34
C LEU A 360 6.28 -21.98 -16.29
N ASP A 361 6.24 -21.06 -17.24
CA ASP A 361 5.16 -21.01 -18.24
C ASP A 361 5.11 -22.29 -19.10
N ILE A 362 6.27 -22.90 -19.36
CA ILE A 362 6.38 -24.17 -20.10
C ILE A 362 5.93 -25.39 -19.30
N ASP A 363 5.91 -25.29 -17.96
CA ASP A 363 5.54 -26.37 -17.06
C ASP A 363 4.92 -25.80 -15.76
N PRO A 364 3.65 -25.35 -15.82
CA PRO A 364 3.02 -24.60 -14.73
C PRO A 364 2.66 -25.48 -13.53
N PHE A 365 2.69 -26.80 -13.68
CA PHE A 365 2.33 -27.75 -12.61
C PHE A 365 3.54 -28.24 -11.82
N THR A 366 4.75 -28.08 -12.36
CA THR A 366 5.98 -28.45 -11.68
C THR A 366 6.48 -27.29 -10.83
N LYS A 367 6.61 -27.56 -9.53
CA LYS A 367 7.18 -26.62 -8.56
C LYS A 367 8.70 -26.75 -8.54
N TYR A 368 9.40 -25.68 -8.89
CA TYR A 368 10.83 -25.53 -8.68
C TYR A 368 11.09 -24.78 -7.38
N ARG A 369 11.94 -25.32 -6.50
CA ARG A 369 12.35 -24.61 -5.28
C ARG A 369 13.54 -23.72 -5.61
N ALA A 370 13.49 -22.48 -5.15
CA ALA A 370 14.57 -21.52 -5.20
C ALA A 370 14.77 -20.92 -3.81
N SER A 371 15.95 -20.34 -3.58
CA SER A 371 16.24 -19.55 -2.39
C SER A 371 16.45 -18.11 -2.79
N VAL A 372 15.90 -17.17 -2.02
CA VAL A 372 16.20 -15.75 -2.19
C VAL A 372 17.66 -15.51 -1.80
N ILE A 373 18.43 -14.89 -2.70
CA ILE A 373 19.84 -14.55 -2.49
C ILE A 373 20.05 -13.10 -2.08
#